data_AF-F5RD22-F1
#
_entry.id   AF-F5RD22-F1
#
_cell.length_a   1.000
_cell.length_b   1.000
_cell.length_c   1.000
_cell.angle_alpha   90.00
_cell.angle_beta   90.00
_cell.angle_gamma   90.00
#
_symmetry.space_group_name_H-M   'P 1'
#
loop_
_entity.id
_entity.type
_entity.pdbx_description
1 polymer ?
#
loop_
_entity_poly.entity_id
_entity_poly.type
_entity_poly.pdbx_seq_one_letter_code
_entity_poly.pdbx_strand_id
1 'polypeptide(L)' 'MPRFKTPDYGLKLIPVDFAQQVLPGTFEFALCHLVDNDLDQSAPHAEYANEAVGASAFKSALRLKLFLLG' A
#
# COMPACT_ATOMS: atom_id res chain seq x y z
N MET A 1 -19.98 -17.51 33.95
CA MET A 1 -18.68 -16.96 33.49
C MET A 1 -18.70 -16.88 31.96
N PRO A 2 -18.09 -15.86 31.33
CA PRO A 2 -18.05 -15.73 29.87
C PRO A 2 -17.26 -16.88 29.23
N ARG A 3 -17.71 -17.36 28.07
CA ARG A 3 -17.08 -18.48 27.35
C ARG A 3 -16.23 -17.95 26.20
N PHE A 4 -14.93 -17.78 26.43
CA PHE A 4 -13.99 -17.31 25.39
C PHE A 4 -13.55 -18.45 24.46
N LYS A 5 -13.17 -18.09 23.23
CA LYS A 5 -12.59 -19.04 22.26
C LYS A 5 -11.11 -19.28 22.60
N THR A 6 -10.64 -20.52 22.43
CA THR A 6 -9.22 -20.86 22.61
C THR A 6 -8.40 -20.33 21.42
N PRO A 7 -7.41 -19.46 21.63
CA PRO A 7 -6.53 -19.01 20.55
C PRO A 7 -5.63 -20.15 20.08
N ASP A 8 -5.43 -20.22 18.78
CA ASP A 8 -4.54 -21.18 18.11
C ASP A 8 -3.22 -20.49 17.78
N TYR A 9 -2.13 -21.00 18.38
CA TYR A 9 -0.77 -20.48 18.26
C TYR A 9 0.10 -21.23 17.23
N GLY A 10 -0.49 -22.14 16.45
CA GLY A 10 0.23 -22.81 15.36
C GLY A 10 0.71 -21.84 14.28
N LEU A 11 1.78 -22.20 13.57
CA LEU A 11 2.25 -21.43 12.41
C LEU A 11 1.14 -21.39 11.35
N LYS A 12 0.70 -20.17 10.99
CA LYS A 12 -0.28 -19.94 9.93
C LYS A 12 0.36 -19.11 8.84
N LEU A 13 0.28 -19.59 7.60
CA LEU A 13 0.55 -18.80 6.42
C LEU A 13 -0.79 -18.31 5.89
N ILE A 14 -1.05 -17.02 6.00
CA ILE A 14 -2.23 -16.38 5.42
C ILE A 14 -1.79 -15.80 4.09
N PRO A 15 -2.29 -16.30 2.94
CA PRO A 15 -2.02 -15.67 1.66
C PRO A 15 -2.65 -14.27 1.67
N VAL A 16 -1.84 -13.26 1.38
CA VAL A 16 -2.27 -11.87 1.25
C VAL A 16 -2.24 -11.51 -0.23
N ASP A 17 -3.41 -11.25 -0.80
CA ASP A 17 -3.54 -10.72 -2.15
C ASP A 17 -3.84 -9.22 -2.09
N PHE A 18 -2.79 -8.40 -2.22
CA PHE A 18 -2.92 -6.95 -2.19
C PHE A 18 -3.84 -6.39 -3.29
N ALA A 19 -3.97 -7.08 -4.43
CA ALA A 19 -4.85 -6.63 -5.50
C ALA A 19 -6.33 -6.78 -5.14
N GLN A 20 -6.66 -7.64 -4.18
CA GLN A 20 -8.02 -7.87 -3.68
C GLN A 20 -8.30 -7.18 -2.34
N GLN A 21 -7.33 -6.43 -1.79
CA GLN A 21 -7.51 -5.71 -0.51
C GLN A 21 -8.06 -4.30 -0.68
N VAL A 22 -7.80 -3.66 -1.82
CA VAL A 22 -8.32 -2.33 -2.14
C VAL A 22 -9.59 -2.47 -2.95
N LEU A 23 -10.74 -2.51 -2.27
CA LEU A 23 -12.03 -2.83 -2.88
C LEU A 23 -12.77 -1.57 -3.36
N PRO A 24 -13.45 -1.60 -4.52
CA PRO A 24 -14.29 -0.50 -4.97
C PRO A 24 -15.33 -0.08 -3.92
N GLY A 25 -15.53 1.23 -3.77
CA GLY A 25 -16.46 1.80 -2.80
C GLY A 25 -15.87 2.00 -1.40
N THR A 26 -14.62 1.59 -1.16
CA THR A 26 -13.91 1.94 0.08
C THR A 26 -13.13 3.25 -0.08
N PHE A 27 -12.75 3.83 1.06
CA PHE A 27 -11.91 5.03 1.09
C PHE A 27 -10.53 4.75 0.48
N GLU A 28 -9.95 3.60 0.81
CA GLU A 28 -8.63 3.18 0.33
C GLU A 28 -8.60 3.08 -1.20
N PHE A 29 -9.69 2.60 -1.80
CA PHE A 29 -9.83 2.56 -3.25
C PHE A 29 -9.90 3.96 -3.86
N ALA A 30 -10.75 4.84 -3.32
CA ALA A 30 -10.85 6.21 -3.80
C ALA A 30 -9.50 6.95 -3.70
N LEU A 31 -8.80 6.79 -2.59
CA LEU A 31 -7.49 7.38 -2.37
C LEU A 31 -6.43 6.80 -3.32
N CYS A 32 -6.37 5.48 -3.47
CA CYS A 32 -5.44 4.83 -4.40
C CYS A 32 -5.68 5.32 -5.83
N HIS A 33 -6.95 5.38 -6.26
CA HIS A 33 -7.34 5.84 -7.59
C HIS A 33 -6.92 7.28 -7.84
N LEU A 34 -7.19 8.18 -6.89
CA LEU A 34 -6.85 9.60 -7.00
C LEU A 34 -5.34 9.81 -7.10
N VAL A 35 -4.56 9.09 -6.28
CA VAL A 35 -3.10 9.19 -6.32
C VAL A 35 -2.50 8.65 -7.62
N ASP A 36 -3.08 7.58 -8.18
CA ASP A 36 -2.54 6.96 -9.40
C ASP A 36 -2.94 7.66 -10.69
N ASN A 37 -4.13 8.27 -10.74
CA ASN A 37 -4.71 8.76 -11.99
C ASN A 37 -4.87 10.29 -12.03
N ASP A 38 -5.11 10.93 -10.88
CA ASP A 38 -5.55 12.32 -10.84
C ASP A 38 -4.49 13.28 -10.28
N LEU A 39 -3.43 12.76 -9.64
CA LEU A 39 -2.32 13.57 -9.11
C LEU A 39 -1.09 13.53 -10.03
N ASP A 40 -0.56 14.71 -10.35
CA ASP A 40 0.72 14.82 -11.05
C ASP A 40 1.88 14.42 -10.11
N GLN A 41 2.61 13.37 -10.51
CA GLN A 41 3.76 12.82 -9.78
C GLN A 41 5.10 13.21 -10.42
N SER A 42 5.11 14.04 -11.46
CA SER A 42 6.32 14.39 -12.22
C SER A 42 7.39 15.08 -11.37
N ALA A 43 7.00 16.04 -10.53
CA ALA A 43 7.89 16.79 -9.67
C ALA A 43 8.66 15.90 -8.65
N PRO A 44 7.99 15.09 -7.79
CA PRO A 44 8.71 14.21 -6.88
C PRO A 44 9.45 13.07 -7.61
N HIS A 45 9.03 12.69 -8.82
CA HIS A 45 9.77 11.70 -9.61
C HIS A 45 11.09 12.25 -10.14
N ALA A 46 11.15 13.54 -10.49
CA ALA A 46 12.36 14.19 -10.98
C ALA A 46 13.49 14.28 -9.94
N GLU A 47 13.18 14.15 -8.65
CA GLU A 47 14.18 14.11 -7.56
C GLU A 47 14.95 12.79 -7.49
N TYR A 48 14.45 11.73 -8.16
CA TYR A 48 15.13 10.43 -8.20
C TYR A 48 16.24 10.42 -9.24
N ALA A 49 17.46 10.09 -8.81
CA ALA A 49 18.66 10.02 -9.65
C ALA A 49 19.41 8.68 -9.47
N ASN A 50 18.66 7.60 -9.29
CA ASN A 50 19.16 6.25 -9.00
C ASN A 50 19.14 5.33 -10.23
N GLU A 51 19.34 5.89 -11.42
CA GLU A 51 19.46 5.18 -12.70
C GLU A 51 20.73 4.30 -12.78
N ALA A 52 20.77 3.38 -13.77
CA ALA A 52 21.88 2.51 -14.21
C ALA A 52 22.62 1.64 -13.16
N VAL A 53 22.99 2.19 -12.01
CA VAL A 53 23.76 1.56 -10.92
C VAL A 53 23.18 1.93 -9.54
N GLY A 54 22.14 2.77 -9.48
CA GLY A 54 21.51 3.18 -8.23
C GLY A 54 20.67 2.08 -7.57
N ALA A 55 20.42 2.25 -6.27
CA ALA A 55 19.56 1.34 -5.51
C ALA A 55 18.10 1.43 -6.00
N SER A 56 17.40 0.30 -6.02
CA SER A 56 15.95 0.29 -6.32
C SER A 56 15.19 1.15 -5.32
N ALA A 57 14.24 1.94 -5.80
CA ALA A 57 13.42 2.80 -4.97
C ALA A 57 11.94 2.59 -5.25
N PHE A 58 11.13 2.74 -4.21
CA PHE A 58 9.68 2.77 -4.35
C PHE A 58 9.24 4.04 -5.08
N LYS A 59 8.22 3.90 -5.94
CA LYS A 59 7.54 5.03 -6.59
C LYS A 59 7.06 6.04 -5.55
N SER A 60 7.18 7.33 -5.86
CA SER A 60 6.67 8.43 -5.02
C SER A 60 5.20 8.24 -4.64
N ALA A 61 4.36 7.81 -5.59
CA ALA A 61 2.95 7.50 -5.38
C ALA A 61 2.71 6.47 -4.26
N LEU A 62 3.55 5.42 -4.16
CA LEU A 62 3.40 4.42 -3.11
C LEU A 62 3.69 5.00 -1.73
N ARG A 63 4.72 5.84 -1.62
CA ARG A 63 5.05 6.54 -0.36
C ARG A 63 3.90 7.45 0.07
N LEU A 64 3.31 8.19 -0.86
CA LEU A 64 2.18 9.08 -0.59
C LEU A 64 0.96 8.31 -0.08
N LYS A 65 0.62 7.19 -0.73
CA LYS A 65 -0.48 6.32 -0.27
C LYS A 65 -0.25 5.82 1.15
N LEU A 66 0.96 5.36 1.47
CA LEU A 66 1.28 4.86 2.81
C LEU A 66 1.10 5.94 3.89
N PHE A 67 1.51 7.18 3.59
CA PHE A 67 1.36 8.31 4.50
C PHE A 67 -0.11 8.69 4.72
N LEU A 68 -0.93 8.65 3.68
CA LEU A 68 -2.35 9.04 3.75
C LEU A 68 -3.26 7.93 4.32
N LEU A 69 -2.82 6.67 4.26
CA LEU A 69 -3.60 5.52 4.76
C LEU A 69 -3.40 5.22 6.26
N GLY A 70 -2.40 5.82 6.91
CA GLY A 70 -2.27 5.91 8.38
C GLY A 70 -2.29 4.60 9.15
#